data_AF-A0A535YJS8-F1
#
_entry.id   AF-A0A535YJS8-F1
#
_cell.length_a   1.000
_cell.length_b   1.000
_cell.length_c   1.000
_cell.angle_alpha   90.00
_cell.angle_beta   90.00
_cell.angle_gamma   90.00
#
_symmetry.space_group_name_H-M   'P 1'
#
loop_
_entity.id
_entity.type
_entity.pdbx_description
1 polymer ?
#
loop_
_entity_poly.entity_id
_entity_poly.type
_entity_poly.pdbx_seq_one_letter_code
_entity_poly.pdbx_strand_id
1 'polypeptide(L)' 'MNIIMKVILAIYNFFVGDIVILIGVTATMLILALINKVDGLEPLRDGMGAILIVGVLATLVLSEARGIATSERSASIR' A
#
# COMPACT_ATOMS: atom_id res chain seq x y z
N MET A 1 20.20 -1.51 22.69
CA MET A 1 19.53 -2.31 21.64
C MET A 1 20.62 -2.92 20.77
N ASN A 2 20.78 -4.24 20.81
CA ASN A 2 21.86 -4.93 20.10
C ASN A 2 21.72 -4.73 18.59
N ILE A 3 22.85 -4.54 17.90
CA ILE A 3 22.93 -4.26 16.46
C ILE A 3 22.12 -5.30 15.65
N ILE A 4 22.18 -6.56 16.08
CA ILE A 4 21.44 -7.69 15.51
C ILE A 4 19.92 -7.44 15.49
N MET A 5 19.36 -6.86 16.56
CA MET A 5 17.92 -6.56 16.66
C MET A 5 17.49 -5.49 15.64
N LYS A 6 18.34 -4.47 15.40
CA LYS A 6 18.04 -3.42 14.41
C LYS A 6 17.98 -3.97 12.99
N VAL A 7 18.89 -4.89 12.65
CA VAL A 7 18.93 -5.52 11.33
C VAL A 7 17.68 -6.38 11.10
N ILE A 8 17.29 -7.17 12.08
CA ILE A 8 16.06 -7.99 12.00
C ILE A 8 14.83 -7.11 11.82
N LEU A 9 14.73 -6.00 12.54
CA LEU A 9 13.59 -5.07 12.45
C LEU A 9 13.52 -4.37 11.08
N ALA A 10 14.67 -4.01 10.50
CA ALA A 10 14.73 -3.42 9.17
C ALA A 10 14.26 -4.40 8.09
N ILE A 11 14.69 -5.67 8.18
CA ILE A 11 14.27 -6.73 7.26
C ILE A 11 12.76 -6.98 7.41
N TYR A 12 12.25 -7.06 8.64
CA TYR A 12 10.81 -7.21 8.89
C TYR A 12 10.00 -6.08 8.24
N ASN A 13 10.41 -4.83 8.44
CA ASN A 13 9.71 -3.69 7.84
C ASN A 13 9.77 -3.68 6.31
N PHE A 14 10.87 -4.17 5.70
CA PHE A 14 10.96 -4.32 4.25
C PHE A 14 9.95 -5.32 3.70
N PHE A 15 9.85 -6.51 4.31
CA PHE A 15 8.87 -7.53 3.91
C PHE A 15 7.42 -7.08 4.15
N VAL A 16 7.15 -6.38 5.26
CA VAL A 16 5.80 -5.84 5.53
C VAL A 16 5.41 -4.80 4.48
N GLY A 17 6.35 -3.93 4.08
CA GLY A 17 6.11 -2.96 3.01
C GLY A 17 5.76 -3.63 1.67
N ASP A 18 6.52 -4.65 1.29
CA ASP A 18 6.31 -5.39 0.04
C ASP A 18 4.97 -6.14 0.03
N ILE A 19 4.62 -6.83 1.12
CA ILE A 19 3.34 -7.56 1.26
C ILE A 19 2.15 -6.59 1.20
N VAL A 20 2.26 -5.40 1.80
CA VAL A 20 1.20 -4.39 1.74
C VAL A 20 0.94 -3.94 0.30
N ILE A 21 2.01 -3.70 -0.47
CA ILE A 21 1.89 -3.34 -1.90
C ILE A 21 1.26 -4.50 -2.68
N LEU A 22 1.73 -5.73 -2.46
CA LEU A 22 1.23 -6.93 -3.13
C LEU A 22 -0.26 -7.14 -2.87
N ILE A 23 -0.72 -6.97 -1.63
CA ILE A 23 -2.14 -7.06 -1.25
C ILE A 23 -2.94 -5.96 -1.94
N GLY A 24 -2.45 -4.71 -1.94
CA GLY A 24 -3.12 -3.58 -2.60
C GLY A 24 -3.31 -3.81 -4.11
N VAL A 25 -2.27 -4.28 -4.80
CA VAL A 25 -2.31 -4.60 -6.23
C VAL A 25 -3.24 -5.78 -6.50
N THR A 26 -3.15 -6.85 -5.69
CA THR A 26 -3.99 -8.04 -5.86
C THR A 26 -5.47 -7.72 -5.65
N ALA A 27 -5.80 -6.95 -4.61
CA ALA A 27 -7.17 -6.50 -4.36
C ALA A 27 -7.69 -5.61 -5.50
N THR A 28 -6.84 -4.72 -6.02
CA THR A 28 -7.18 -3.86 -7.17
C THR A 28 -7.46 -4.69 -8.42
N MET A 29 -6.60 -5.66 -8.75
CA MET A 29 -6.84 -6.58 -9.87
C MET A 29 -8.12 -7.39 -9.68
N LEU A 30 -8.41 -7.83 -8.46
CA LEU A 30 -9.63 -8.59 -8.14
C LEU A 30 -10.88 -7.73 -8.36
N ILE A 31 -10.86 -6.47 -7.93
CA ILE A 31 -11.98 -5.52 -8.12
C ILE A 31 -12.18 -5.24 -9.61
N LEU A 32 -11.12 -4.97 -10.36
CA LEU A 32 -11.15 -4.83 -11.82
C LEU A 32 -11.77 -6.06 -12.50
N ALA A 33 -11.33 -7.25 -12.11
CA ALA A 33 -11.81 -8.50 -12.67
C ALA A 33 -13.30 -8.74 -12.38
N LEU A 34 -13.76 -8.43 -11.16
CA LEU A 34 -15.16 -8.51 -10.78
C LEU A 34 -16.03 -7.55 -11.61
N ILE A 35 -15.55 -6.33 -11.80
CA ILE A 35 -16.29 -5.30 -12.54
C ILE A 35 -16.34 -5.62 -14.03
N ASN A 36 -15.26 -6.15 -14.60
CA ASN A 36 -15.23 -6.59 -15.99
C ASN A 36 -16.11 -7.83 -16.27
N LYS A 37 -16.63 -8.48 -15.21
CA LYS A 37 -17.60 -9.57 -15.27
C LYS A 37 -19.05 -9.11 -15.10
N VAL A 38 -19.29 -7.86 -14.69
CA VAL A 38 -20.64 -7.30 -14.46
C VAL A 38 -20.95 -6.31 -15.57
N ASP A 39 -21.73 -6.74 -16.57
CA ASP A 39 -22.12 -5.95 -17.76
C ASP A 39 -22.82 -4.61 -17.43
N GLY A 40 -23.34 -4.44 -16.21
CA GLY A 40 -24.00 -3.20 -15.77
C GLY A 40 -23.05 -2.02 -15.43
N LEU A 41 -21.73 -2.23 -15.43
CA LEU A 41 -20.73 -1.19 -15.09
C LEU A 41 -19.98 -0.64 -16.30
N GLU A 42 -20.51 -0.85 -17.51
CA GLU A 42 -19.93 -0.39 -18.77
C GLU A 42 -19.52 1.10 -18.82
N PRO A 43 -20.30 2.07 -18.31
CA PRO A 43 -19.89 3.48 -18.29
C PRO A 43 -18.86 3.81 -17.18
N LEU A 44 -18.67 2.93 -16.20
CA LEU A 44 -17.74 3.14 -15.10
C LEU A 44 -16.32 2.65 -15.48
N ARG A 45 -16.21 1.75 -16.47
CA ARG A 45 -14.94 1.18 -16.97
C ARG A 45 -13.95 2.23 -17.47
N ASP A 46 -14.43 3.29 -18.13
CA ASP A 46 -13.56 4.34 -18.69
C ASP A 46 -12.94 5.26 -17.61
N GLY A 47 -13.64 5.50 -16.50
CA GLY A 47 -13.14 6.32 -15.39
C GLY A 47 -12.32 5.54 -14.35
N MET A 48 -12.47 4.23 -14.31
CA MET A 48 -11.90 3.40 -13.25
C MET A 48 -10.38 3.31 -13.27
N GLY A 49 -9.76 3.35 -14.46
CA GLY A 49 -8.30 3.40 -14.57
C GLY A 49 -7.71 4.58 -13.78
N ALA A 50 -8.37 5.75 -13.84
CA ALA A 50 -7.95 6.93 -13.08
C ALA A 50 -8.16 6.75 -11.56
N ILE A 51 -9.27 6.14 -11.14
CA ILE A 51 -9.53 5.86 -9.71
C ILE A 51 -8.48 4.90 -9.14
N LEU A 52 -8.04 3.91 -9.92
CA LEU A 52 -7.01 2.97 -9.49
C LEU A 52 -5.63 3.59 -9.44
N ILE A 53 -5.29 4.44 -10.40
CA ILE A 53 -4.05 5.22 -10.35
C ILE A 53 -4.04 6.11 -9.11
N VAL A 54 -5.14 6.82 -8.85
CA VAL A 54 -5.28 7.66 -7.64
C VAL A 54 -5.25 6.81 -6.36
N GLY A 55 -5.89 5.65 -6.34
CA GLY A 55 -5.89 4.73 -5.20
C GLY A 55 -4.51 4.13 -4.92
N VAL A 56 -3.74 3.79 -5.95
CA VAL A 56 -2.36 3.31 -5.83
C VAL A 56 -1.45 4.44 -5.36
N LEU A 57 -1.56 5.64 -5.93
CA LEU A 57 -0.80 6.80 -5.45
C LEU A 57 -1.14 7.14 -3.99
N ALA A 58 -2.42 7.10 -3.62
CA ALA A 58 -2.84 7.32 -2.24
C ALA A 58 -2.29 6.27 -1.30
N THR A 59 -2.31 4.97 -1.66
CA THR A 59 -1.76 3.90 -0.81
C THR A 59 -0.24 3.95 -0.71
N LEU A 60 0.48 4.33 -1.77
CA LEU A 60 1.92 4.61 -1.72
C LEU A 60 2.24 5.78 -0.79
N VAL A 61 1.54 6.91 -0.94
CA VAL A 61 1.71 8.07 -0.07
C VAL A 61 1.38 7.72 1.39
N LEU A 62 0.33 6.93 1.62
CA LEU A 62 -0.04 6.50 2.97
C LEU A 62 0.97 5.51 3.56
N SER A 63 1.57 4.64 2.74
CA SER A 63 2.61 3.70 3.15
C SER A 63 3.87 4.46 3.58
N GLU A 64 4.33 5.42 2.77
CA GLU A 64 5.45 6.32 3.10
C GLU A 64 5.12 7.16 4.33
N ALA A 65 3.92 7.74 4.43
CA ALA A 65 3.50 8.53 5.58
C ALA A 65 3.46 7.71 6.88
N ARG A 66 3.08 6.43 6.83
CA ARG A 66 3.20 5.53 8.00
C ARG A 66 4.66 5.20 8.33
N GLY A 67 5.52 5.05 7.33
CA GLY A 67 6.96 4.90 7.50
C GLY A 67 7.61 6.12 8.18
N ILE A 68 7.19 7.33 7.81
CA ILE A 68 7.71 8.59 8.37
C ILE A 68 7.09 8.90 9.75
N ALA A 69 5.78 8.70 9.94
CA ALA A 69 5.12 8.94 11.22
C ALA A 69 5.66 8.03 12.35
N THR A 70 6.12 6.82 12.01
CA THR A 70 6.79 5.92 12.98
C THR A 70 8.22 6.40 13.33
N SER A 71 8.87 7.13 12.42
CA SER A 71 10.20 7.72 12.63
C SER A 71 10.14 8.93 13.58
N GLU A 72 9.18 9.84 13.40
CA GLU A 72 9.04 11.04 14.27
C GLU A 72 8.64 10.69 15.71
N ARG A 73 7.79 9.68 15.92
CA ARG A 73 7.42 9.22 17.26
C ARG A 73 8.61 8.66 18.05
N SER A 74 9.66 8.19 17.36
CA SER A 74 10.90 7.71 17.98
C SER A 74 11.89 8.85 18.31
N ALA A 75 11.73 10.04 17.71
CA ALA A 75 12.55 11.22 17.98
C ALA A 75 12.01 12.08 19.14
N SER A 76 10.69 12.14 19.34
CA SER A 76 10.06 12.91 20.42
C SER A 76 10.13 12.24 21.81
N ILE A 77 10.59 10.98 21.91
CA ILE A 77 10.75 10.25 23.18
C ILE A 77 12.24 10.21 23.63
N ARG A 78 13.14 10.90 22.91
CA ARG A 78 14.54 11.11 23.33
C ARG A 78 14.74 12.47 23.96
#